data_AF-A0A6J6LZS2-F1
#
_entry.id   AF-A0A6J6LZS2-F1
#
_cell.length_a   1.000
_cell.length_b   1.000
_cell.length_c   1.000
_cell.angle_alpha   90.00
_cell.angle_beta   90.00
_cell.angle_gamma   90.00
#
_symmetry.space_group_name_H-M   'P 1'
#
loop_
_entity.id
_entity.type
_entity.pdbx_description
1 polymer ?
#
loop_
_entity_poly.entity_id
_entity_poly.type
_entity_poly.pdbx_seq_one_letter_code
_entity_poly.pdbx_strand_id
1 'polypeptide(L)'
;MPLRSVFTVPNVITLIRIALLPYFVLLMADGRVVAGSWFFGLLAFTDWIDGYIARRFNQVSEFGKVLDPVADRLIFFVGIGTVMYYNYFPAWLGIVILAREVAIAVLMVGATALGMERFPVTKMGKQAAFGLMCAVPWITIGTAGGWWSPFTIAGWVAAVPGVFFSYVSFVRYLPVVRANMSSRRVA
;
A
#
# COMPACT_ATOMS: atom_id res chain seq x y z
N MET A 1 -25.25 -7.71 -6.75
CA MET A 1 -24.41 -8.57 -7.61
C MET A 1 -23.26 -7.71 -8.14
N PRO A 2 -22.00 -8.19 -8.09
CA PRO A 2 -20.87 -7.48 -8.69
C PRO A 2 -21.03 -7.39 -10.20
N LEU A 3 -20.68 -6.24 -10.78
CA LEU A 3 -20.78 -6.03 -12.22
C LEU A 3 -19.74 -6.90 -12.95
N ARG A 4 -20.14 -7.59 -14.01
CA ARG A 4 -19.21 -8.26 -14.96
C ARG A 4 -18.46 -7.27 -15.86
N SER A 5 -18.81 -5.98 -15.81
CA SER A 5 -18.15 -4.91 -16.56
C SER A 5 -16.75 -4.63 -16.04
N VAL A 6 -15.78 -4.61 -16.94
CA VAL A 6 -14.40 -4.14 -16.69
C VAL A 6 -14.35 -2.61 -16.56
N PHE A 7 -15.27 -1.90 -17.22
CA PHE A 7 -15.34 -0.44 -17.23
C PHE A 7 -16.27 0.06 -16.13
N THR A 8 -15.74 0.15 -14.92
CA THR A 8 -16.35 0.92 -13.82
C THR A 8 -15.47 2.13 -13.52
N VAL A 9 -16.05 3.21 -12.97
CA VAL A 9 -15.28 4.41 -12.60
C VAL A 9 -14.11 4.05 -11.66
N PRO A 10 -14.28 3.20 -10.63
CA PRO A 10 -13.17 2.76 -9.79
C PRO A 10 -12.05 2.08 -10.58
N ASN A 11 -12.38 1.11 -11.45
CA ASN A 11 -11.36 0.39 -12.21
C ASN A 11 -10.56 1.31 -13.14
N VAL A 12 -11.23 2.30 -13.75
CA VAL A 12 -10.56 3.30 -14.61
C VAL A 12 -9.58 4.14 -13.79
N ILE A 13 -9.96 4.57 -12.59
CA ILE A 13 -9.06 5.30 -11.68
C ILE A 13 -7.84 4.42 -11.31
N THR A 14 -8.06 3.15 -10.96
CA THR A 14 -6.97 2.21 -10.65
C THR A 14 -6.04 2.00 -11.84
N LEU A 15 -6.57 1.83 -13.06
CA LEU A 15 -5.77 1.67 -14.28
C LEU A 15 -4.96 2.93 -14.61
N ILE A 16 -5.57 4.11 -14.50
CA ILE A 16 -4.88 5.39 -14.67
C ILE A 16 -3.74 5.51 -13.65
N ARG A 17 -3.98 5.16 -12.38
CA ARG A 17 -2.93 5.17 -11.35
C ARG A 17 -1.73 4.31 -11.75
N ILE A 18 -1.97 3.08 -12.18
CA ILE A 18 -0.89 2.17 -12.62
C ILE A 18 -0.15 2.77 -13.82
N ALA A 19 -0.87 3.32 -14.80
CA ALA A 19 -0.29 3.96 -15.98
C ALA A 19 0.53 5.22 -15.64
N LEU A 20 0.24 5.89 -14.53
CA LEU A 20 0.95 7.08 -14.06
C LEU A 20 2.16 6.77 -13.19
N LEU A 21 2.36 5.53 -12.72
CA LEU A 21 3.54 5.16 -11.93
C LEU A 21 4.87 5.35 -12.69
N PRO A 22 5.01 5.01 -13.98
CA PRO A 22 6.21 5.33 -14.74
C PRO A 22 6.53 6.83 -14.76
N TYR A 23 5.50 7.69 -14.82
CA TYR A 23 5.70 9.14 -14.77
C TYR A 23 6.24 9.59 -13.41
N PHE A 24 5.77 8.99 -12.31
CA PHE A 24 6.37 9.20 -10.99
C PHE A 24 7.87 8.83 -10.98
N VAL A 25 8.24 7.69 -11.59
CA VAL A 25 9.66 7.28 -11.69
C VAL A 25 10.48 8.30 -12.45
N LEU A 26 9.95 8.84 -13.56
CA LEU A 26 10.63 9.89 -14.34
C LEU A 26 10.84 11.17 -13.52
N LEU A 27 9.84 11.61 -12.75
CA LEU A 27 10.01 12.77 -11.87
C LEU A 27 11.13 12.58 -10.84
N MET A 28 11.25 11.38 -10.29
CA MET A 28 12.33 11.06 -9.35
C MET A 28 13.69 10.98 -10.06
N ALA A 29 13.73 10.40 -11.26
CA ALA A 29 14.94 10.32 -12.09
C ALA A 29 15.49 11.71 -12.46
N ASP A 30 14.59 12.66 -12.77
CA ASP A 30 14.93 14.05 -13.09
C ASP A 30 15.30 14.89 -11.85
N GLY A 31 15.33 14.29 -10.65
CA GLY A 31 15.59 15.01 -9.40
C GLY A 31 14.48 15.98 -8.99
N ARG A 32 13.28 15.87 -9.58
CA ARG A 32 12.10 16.69 -9.23
C ARG A 32 11.41 16.15 -7.98
N VAL A 33 12.16 16.03 -6.90
CA VAL A 33 11.75 15.36 -5.65
C VAL A 33 10.45 15.95 -5.10
N VAL A 34 10.33 17.27 -5.04
CA VAL A 34 9.12 17.94 -4.53
C VAL A 34 7.88 17.59 -5.35
N ALA A 35 7.98 17.73 -6.68
CA ALA A 35 6.88 17.44 -7.58
C ALA A 35 6.49 15.97 -7.53
N GLY A 36 7.48 15.06 -7.55
CA GLY A 36 7.21 13.63 -7.52
C GLY A 36 6.67 13.16 -6.16
N SER A 37 7.07 13.76 -5.03
CA SER A 37 6.48 13.45 -3.72
C SER A 37 5.02 13.86 -3.62
N TRP A 38 4.66 15.06 -4.11
CA TRP A 38 3.26 15.49 -4.20
C TRP A 38 2.46 14.62 -5.16
N PHE A 39 3.05 14.27 -6.30
CA PHE A 39 2.44 13.39 -7.28
C PHE A 39 2.19 11.98 -6.71
N PHE A 40 3.17 11.41 -6.01
CA PHE A 40 3.00 10.13 -5.33
C PHE A 40 1.91 10.19 -4.25
N GLY A 41 1.90 11.24 -3.44
CA GLY A 41 0.83 11.47 -2.45
C GLY A 41 -0.55 11.56 -3.10
N LEU A 42 -0.67 12.22 -4.26
CA LEU A 42 -1.90 12.26 -5.04
C LEU A 42 -2.31 10.86 -5.53
N LEU A 43 -1.37 10.10 -6.12
CA LEU A 43 -1.64 8.73 -6.57
C LEU A 43 -2.12 7.84 -5.41
N ALA A 44 -1.46 7.91 -4.25
CA ALA A 44 -1.88 7.16 -3.05
C ALA A 44 -3.27 7.61 -2.57
N PHE A 45 -3.59 8.89 -2.64
CA PHE A 45 -4.90 9.41 -2.25
C PHE A 45 -6.03 8.94 -3.18
N THR A 46 -5.76 8.76 -4.48
CA THR A 46 -6.77 8.26 -5.42
C THR A 46 -7.30 6.86 -5.07
N ASP A 47 -6.53 6.06 -4.32
CA ASP A 47 -6.94 4.72 -3.83
C ASP A 47 -8.07 4.77 -2.82
N TRP A 48 -8.09 5.84 -2.04
CA TRP A 48 -9.17 6.01 -1.12
C TRP A 48 -10.45 6.47 -1.85
N ILE A 49 -10.28 7.27 -2.91
CA ILE A 49 -11.37 7.81 -3.73
C ILE A 49 -12.08 6.72 -4.51
N ASP A 50 -11.35 5.87 -5.24
CA ASP A 50 -11.99 4.81 -6.05
C ASP A 50 -12.71 3.78 -5.17
N GLY A 51 -12.13 3.40 -4.03
CA GLY A 51 -12.76 2.52 -3.05
C GLY A 51 -13.99 3.16 -2.41
N TYR A 52 -13.97 4.48 -2.17
CA TYR A 52 -15.14 5.22 -1.72
C TYR A 52 -16.25 5.21 -2.79
N ILE A 53 -15.91 5.52 -4.04
CA ILE A 53 -16.86 5.54 -5.16
C ILE A 53 -17.46 4.14 -5.38
N ALA A 54 -16.64 3.08 -5.37
CA ALA A 54 -17.08 1.71 -5.52
C ALA A 54 -18.14 1.32 -4.48
N ARG A 55 -17.92 1.68 -3.21
CA ARG A 55 -18.85 1.39 -2.10
C ARG A 55 -20.10 2.27 -2.13
N ARG A 56 -19.94 3.56 -2.43
CA ARG A 56 -21.04 4.52 -2.39
C ARG A 56 -22.02 4.34 -3.54
N PHE A 57 -21.51 4.01 -4.73
CA PHE A 57 -22.31 3.85 -5.95
C PHE A 57 -22.55 2.39 -6.34
N ASN A 58 -22.20 1.44 -5.46
CA ASN A 58 -22.36 0.00 -5.67
C ASN A 58 -21.71 -0.50 -6.97
N GLN A 59 -20.56 0.07 -7.34
CA GLN A 59 -19.81 -0.21 -8.57
C GLN A 59 -18.69 -1.24 -8.36
N VAL A 60 -18.93 -2.23 -7.50
CA VAL A 60 -17.98 -3.31 -7.25
C VAL A 60 -18.00 -4.29 -8.43
N SER A 61 -16.83 -4.55 -9.04
CA SER A 61 -16.69 -5.46 -10.18
C SER A 61 -15.81 -6.68 -9.82
N GLU A 62 -16.00 -7.80 -10.53
CA GLU A 62 -15.14 -8.98 -10.34
C GLU A 62 -13.70 -8.72 -10.77
N PHE A 63 -13.52 -7.91 -11.82
CA PHE A 63 -12.20 -7.50 -12.29
C PHE A 63 -11.47 -6.62 -11.25
N GLY A 64 -12.17 -5.63 -10.67
CA GLY A 64 -11.64 -4.76 -9.63
C GLY A 64 -11.16 -5.54 -8.40
N LYS A 65 -11.90 -6.56 -7.97
CA LYS A 65 -11.48 -7.44 -6.85
C LYS A 65 -10.12 -8.11 -7.03
N VAL A 66 -9.68 -8.29 -8.28
CA VAL A 66 -8.35 -8.84 -8.61
C VAL A 66 -7.35 -7.72 -8.89
N LEU A 67 -7.77 -6.65 -9.57
CA LEU A 67 -6.92 -5.51 -9.91
C LEU A 67 -6.47 -4.73 -8.67
N ASP A 68 -7.37 -4.44 -7.73
CA ASP A 68 -7.11 -3.57 -6.58
C ASP A 68 -5.95 -4.14 -5.71
N PRO A 69 -5.94 -5.43 -5.29
CA PRO A 69 -4.82 -5.98 -4.53
C PRO A 69 -3.47 -5.96 -5.26
N VAL A 70 -3.48 -5.98 -6.59
CA VAL A 70 -2.27 -5.89 -7.41
C VAL A 70 -1.80 -4.44 -7.45
N ALA A 71 -2.71 -3.51 -7.77
CA ALA A 71 -2.43 -2.08 -7.86
C ALA A 71 -1.91 -1.52 -6.52
N ASP A 72 -2.54 -1.90 -5.41
CA ASP A 72 -2.18 -1.51 -4.04
C ASP A 72 -0.75 -1.89 -3.70
N ARG A 73 -0.32 -3.08 -4.10
CA ARG A 73 1.06 -3.53 -3.85
C ARG A 73 2.03 -2.86 -4.80
N LEU A 74 1.64 -2.70 -6.05
CA LEU A 74 2.48 -2.14 -7.10
C LEU A 74 2.90 -0.70 -6.76
N ILE A 75 2.00 0.11 -6.19
CA ILE A 75 2.36 1.45 -5.71
C ILE A 75 3.39 1.43 -4.57
N PHE A 76 3.32 0.47 -3.64
CA PHE A 76 4.35 0.33 -2.59
C PHE A 76 5.70 -0.10 -3.18
N PHE A 77 5.73 -1.13 -4.04
CA PHE A 77 6.98 -1.60 -4.64
C PHE A 77 7.63 -0.56 -5.56
N VAL A 78 6.87 0.04 -6.47
CA VAL A 78 7.39 1.06 -7.38
C VAL A 78 7.71 2.34 -6.62
N GLY A 79 6.81 2.79 -5.75
CA GLY A 79 6.99 3.99 -4.93
C GLY A 79 8.25 3.93 -4.09
N ILE A 80 8.30 2.97 -3.15
CA ILE A 80 9.41 2.81 -2.21
C ILE A 80 10.69 2.41 -2.95
N GLY A 81 10.61 1.48 -3.91
CA GLY A 81 11.77 1.04 -4.68
C GLY A 81 12.44 2.19 -5.43
N THR A 82 11.66 3.08 -6.04
CA THR A 82 12.18 4.25 -6.76
C THR A 82 12.87 5.22 -5.82
N VAL A 83 12.22 5.62 -4.72
CA VAL A 83 12.81 6.61 -3.80
C VAL A 83 14.03 6.04 -3.05
N MET A 84 14.07 4.72 -2.82
CA MET A 84 15.27 4.05 -2.31
C MET A 84 16.39 4.05 -3.35
N TYR A 85 16.09 3.73 -4.61
CA TYR A 85 17.08 3.66 -5.68
C TYR A 85 17.79 5.00 -5.90
N TYR A 86 17.04 6.10 -5.86
CA TYR A 86 17.59 7.46 -5.99
C TYR A 86 18.07 8.07 -4.66
N ASN A 87 18.16 7.30 -3.57
CA ASN A 87 18.63 7.74 -2.25
C ASN A 87 17.80 8.88 -1.60
N TYR A 88 16.54 9.06 -2.00
CA TYR A 88 15.61 9.99 -1.36
C TYR A 88 14.85 9.40 -0.17
N PHE A 89 15.11 8.13 0.17
CA PHE A 89 14.47 7.45 1.27
C PHE A 89 15.44 6.47 1.94
N PRO A 90 15.43 6.33 3.28
CA PRO A 90 16.31 5.41 3.98
C PRO A 90 16.07 3.96 3.53
N ALA A 91 17.08 3.35 2.90
CA ALA A 91 16.96 2.02 2.32
C ALA A 91 16.51 0.96 3.34
N TRP A 92 17.02 1.02 4.57
CA TRP A 92 16.64 0.09 5.64
C TRP A 92 15.14 0.18 5.99
N LEU A 93 14.57 1.39 6.01
CA LEU A 93 13.16 1.59 6.32
C LEU A 93 12.29 1.06 5.18
N GLY A 94 12.72 1.32 3.94
CA GLY A 94 12.00 0.82 2.77
C GLY A 94 12.00 -0.71 2.69
N ILE A 95 13.14 -1.35 3.00
CA ILE A 95 13.23 -2.81 3.10
C ILE A 95 12.27 -3.35 4.17
N VAL A 96 12.22 -2.73 5.36
CA VAL A 96 11.31 -3.14 6.44
C VAL A 96 9.84 -3.05 6.00
N ILE A 97 9.44 -1.96 5.34
CA ILE A 97 8.07 -1.77 4.86
C ILE A 97 7.73 -2.81 3.77
N LEU A 98 8.60 -2.98 2.77
CA LEU A 98 8.38 -3.92 1.67
C LEU A 98 8.38 -5.37 2.14
N ALA A 99 9.28 -5.74 3.05
CA ALA A 99 9.32 -7.08 3.63
C ALA A 99 8.02 -7.44 4.34
N ARG A 100 7.46 -6.48 5.10
CA ARG A 100 6.14 -6.64 5.74
C ARG A 100 5.04 -6.82 4.70
N GLU A 101 5.06 -6.04 3.62
CA GLU A 101 4.04 -6.11 2.56
C GLU A 101 4.06 -7.47 1.85
N VAL A 102 5.25 -7.97 1.53
CA VAL A 102 5.46 -9.33 1.02
C VAL A 102 4.98 -10.38 2.04
N ALA A 103 5.32 -10.22 3.32
CA ALA A 103 4.97 -11.19 4.35
C ALA A 103 3.44 -11.33 4.52
N ILE A 104 2.70 -10.21 4.53
CA ILE A 104 1.23 -10.25 4.55
C ILE A 104 0.67 -10.84 3.26
N ALA A 105 1.26 -10.49 2.12
CA ALA A 105 0.85 -11.05 0.83
C ALA A 105 0.95 -12.57 0.81
N VAL A 106 2.10 -13.11 1.21
CA VAL A 106 2.36 -14.55 1.29
C VAL A 106 1.43 -15.21 2.29
N LEU A 107 1.23 -14.62 3.47
CA LEU A 107 0.33 -15.16 4.49
C LEU A 107 -1.12 -15.27 3.99
N MET A 108 -1.62 -14.22 3.31
CA MET A 108 -2.98 -14.18 2.77
C MET A 108 -3.18 -15.14 1.60
N VAL A 109 -2.23 -15.20 0.67
CA VAL A 109 -2.27 -16.11 -0.46
C VAL A 109 -2.16 -17.56 0.02
N GLY A 110 -1.22 -17.85 0.94
CA GLY A 110 -1.06 -19.17 1.55
C GLY A 110 -2.32 -19.62 2.30
N ALA A 111 -2.93 -18.74 3.11
CA ALA A 111 -4.20 -19.03 3.78
C ALA A 111 -5.32 -19.35 2.78
N THR A 112 -5.43 -18.56 1.71
CA THR A 112 -6.45 -18.79 0.66
C THR A 112 -6.19 -20.10 -0.09
N ALA A 113 -4.93 -20.43 -0.40
CA ALA A 113 -4.54 -21.68 -1.08
C ALA A 113 -4.84 -22.91 -0.22
N LEU A 114 -4.79 -22.78 1.10
CA LEU A 114 -5.20 -23.81 2.05
C LEU A 114 -6.73 -23.87 2.22
N GLY A 115 -7.51 -23.09 1.47
CA GLY A 115 -8.98 -23.08 1.52
C GLY A 115 -9.55 -22.42 2.78
N MET A 116 -8.79 -21.56 3.44
CA MET A 116 -9.31 -20.70 4.50
C MET A 116 -10.11 -19.53 3.90
N GLU A 117 -11.18 -19.13 4.58
CA GLU A 117 -11.85 -17.88 4.24
C GLU A 117 -10.92 -16.69 4.45
N ARG A 118 -10.98 -15.71 3.54
CA ARG A 118 -10.20 -14.46 3.66
C ARG A 118 -10.64 -13.72 4.91
N PHE A 119 -9.75 -13.63 5.90
CA PHE A 119 -10.00 -12.87 7.11
C PHE A 119 -9.81 -11.36 6.86
N PRO A 120 -10.66 -10.51 7.44
CA PRO A 120 -10.63 -9.08 7.19
C PRO A 120 -9.37 -8.42 7.77
N VAL A 121 -8.89 -7.37 7.09
CA VAL A 121 -7.75 -6.59 7.60
C VAL A 121 -8.15 -5.88 8.90
N THR A 122 -7.31 -5.94 9.93
CA THR A 122 -7.57 -5.31 11.22
C THR A 122 -7.61 -3.79 11.06
N LYS A 123 -8.42 -3.09 11.86
CA LYS A 123 -8.47 -1.62 11.85
C LYS A 123 -7.06 -1.02 12.03
N MET A 124 -6.27 -1.62 12.91
CA MET A 124 -4.88 -1.27 13.20
C MET A 124 -3.97 -1.44 11.96
N GLY A 125 -4.16 -2.52 11.20
CA GLY A 125 -3.43 -2.75 9.95
C GLY A 125 -3.75 -1.72 8.86
N LYS A 126 -5.00 -1.24 8.80
CA LYS A 126 -5.41 -0.17 7.88
C LYS A 126 -4.81 1.18 8.27
N GLN A 127 -4.85 1.52 9.57
CA GLN A 127 -4.22 2.74 10.09
C GLN A 127 -2.71 2.73 9.86
N ALA A 128 -2.06 1.58 10.06
CA ALA A 128 -0.65 1.39 9.77
C ALA A 128 -0.32 1.65 8.28
N ALA A 129 -1.11 1.05 7.37
CA ALA A 129 -0.93 1.25 5.93
C ALA A 129 -1.10 2.71 5.53
N PHE A 130 -2.11 3.40 6.06
CA PHE A 130 -2.32 4.83 5.82
C PHE A 130 -1.14 5.68 6.33
N GLY A 131 -0.66 5.41 7.55
CA GLY A 131 0.52 6.11 8.09
C GLY A 131 1.77 5.91 7.22
N LEU A 132 1.99 4.69 6.72
CA LEU A 132 3.10 4.38 5.83
C LEU A 132 2.95 5.04 4.45
N MET A 133 1.72 5.11 3.90
CA MET A 133 1.43 5.84 2.66
C MET A 133 1.74 7.34 2.77
N CYS A 134 1.51 7.96 3.93
CA CYS A 134 1.89 9.35 4.19
C CYS A 134 3.40 9.50 4.44
N ALA A 135 4.01 8.55 5.15
CA ALA A 135 5.41 8.61 5.54
C ALA A 135 6.36 8.65 4.34
N VAL A 136 6.11 7.85 3.31
CA VAL A 136 6.97 7.77 2.12
C VAL A 136 7.16 9.13 1.44
N PRO A 137 6.10 9.79 0.92
CA PRO A 137 6.25 11.09 0.26
C PRO A 137 6.74 12.19 1.20
N TRP A 138 6.45 12.14 2.50
CA TRP A 138 6.91 13.14 3.47
C TRP A 138 8.40 13.02 3.80
N ILE A 139 8.92 11.80 3.97
CA ILE A 139 10.36 11.61 4.13
C ILE A 139 11.08 11.99 2.83
N THR A 140 10.54 11.58 1.68
CA THR A 140 11.12 11.89 0.37
C THR A 140 11.13 13.38 0.07
N ILE A 141 10.03 14.12 0.28
CA ILE A 141 10.03 15.58 0.06
C ILE A 141 10.99 16.32 1.01
N GLY A 142 11.20 15.78 2.21
CA GLY A 142 12.12 16.32 3.19
C GLY A 142 13.58 16.35 2.72
N THR A 143 13.99 15.45 1.80
CA THR A 143 15.35 15.45 1.24
C THR A 143 15.60 16.62 0.29
N ALA A 144 14.56 17.33 -0.17
CA ALA A 144 14.71 18.56 -0.93
C ALA A 144 15.28 19.72 -0.08
N GLY A 145 15.27 19.59 1.25
CA GLY A 145 15.82 20.59 2.16
C GLY A 145 15.00 21.90 2.20
N GLY A 146 15.58 22.93 2.83
CA GLY A 146 14.96 24.24 2.98
C GLY A 146 13.60 24.18 3.70
N TRP A 147 12.58 24.79 3.13
CA TRP A 147 11.21 24.80 3.66
C TRP A 147 10.57 23.40 3.75
N TRP A 148 11.08 22.40 3.01
CA TRP A 148 10.54 21.04 3.03
C TRP A 148 11.11 20.19 4.16
N SER A 149 12.20 20.60 4.80
CA SER A 149 12.88 19.85 5.87
C SER A 149 11.97 19.39 7.03
N PRO A 150 10.95 20.17 7.48
CA PRO A 150 10.02 19.72 8.52
C PRO A 150 9.23 18.46 8.16
N PHE A 151 9.02 18.20 6.86
CA PHE A 151 8.32 16.99 6.40
C PHE A 151 9.10 15.71 6.71
N THR A 152 10.44 15.76 6.83
CA THR A 152 11.23 14.62 7.30
C THR A 152 10.76 14.17 8.68
N ILE A 153 10.55 15.12 9.60
CA ILE A 153 10.11 14.84 10.97
C ILE A 153 8.67 14.31 10.95
N ALA A 154 7.76 14.96 10.22
CA ALA A 154 6.38 14.49 10.08
C ALA A 154 6.32 13.07 9.49
N GLY A 155 7.17 12.81 8.50
CA GLY A 155 7.36 11.51 7.87
C GLY A 155 7.81 10.44 8.86
N TRP A 156 8.78 10.72 9.72
CA TRP A 156 9.21 9.80 10.78
C TRP A 156 8.13 9.57 11.84
N VAL A 157 7.41 10.62 12.23
CA VAL A 157 6.28 10.54 13.16
C VAL A 157 5.16 9.64 12.60
N ALA A 158 4.98 9.60 11.28
CA ALA A 158 4.07 8.66 10.64
C ALA A 158 4.69 7.26 10.45
N ALA A 159 5.96 7.19 10.07
CA ALA A 159 6.67 5.95 9.76
C ALA A 159 6.82 5.03 10.98
N VAL A 160 7.23 5.56 12.14
CA VAL A 160 7.56 4.74 13.32
C VAL A 160 6.32 4.02 13.86
N PRO A 161 5.20 4.70 14.18
CA PRO A 161 3.95 4.04 14.55
C PRO A 161 3.41 3.18 13.42
N GLY A 162 3.54 3.63 12.17
CA GLY A 162 3.11 2.89 10.98
C GLY A 162 3.76 1.51 10.90
N VAL A 163 5.10 1.46 10.92
CA VAL A 163 5.87 0.21 10.94
C VAL A 163 5.49 -0.62 12.15
N PHE A 164 5.52 -0.06 13.36
CA PHE A 164 5.20 -0.78 14.59
C PHE A 164 3.82 -1.45 14.52
N PHE A 165 2.77 -0.69 14.19
CA PHE A 165 1.42 -1.23 14.09
C PHE A 165 1.25 -2.20 12.92
N SER A 166 2.01 -2.02 11.84
CA SER A 166 2.00 -2.93 10.69
C SER A 166 2.51 -4.33 11.06
N TYR A 167 3.56 -4.39 11.88
CA TYR A 167 4.16 -5.63 12.38
C TYR A 167 3.35 -6.26 13.51
N VAL A 168 2.82 -5.47 14.44
CA VAL A 168 1.87 -5.97 15.45
C VAL A 168 0.65 -6.61 14.77
N SER A 169 0.14 -5.98 13.72
CA SER A 169 -0.96 -6.54 12.93
C SER A 169 -0.56 -7.85 12.25
N PHE A 170 0.66 -7.93 11.68
CA PHE A 170 1.19 -9.17 11.10
C PHE A 170 1.27 -10.31 12.13
N VAL A 171 1.85 -10.05 13.31
CA VAL A 171 1.96 -11.06 14.39
C VAL A 171 0.58 -11.54 14.83
N ARG A 172 -0.42 -10.66 14.88
CA ARG A 172 -1.81 -11.02 15.21
C ARG A 172 -2.47 -11.93 14.18
N TYR A 173 -2.01 -11.95 12.93
CA TYR A 173 -2.52 -12.88 11.92
C TYR A 173 -1.96 -14.31 12.07
N LEU A 174 -0.75 -14.47 12.59
CA LEU A 174 -0.12 -15.78 12.76
C LEU A 174 -0.96 -16.79 13.58
N PRO A 175 -1.51 -16.46 14.76
CA PRO A 175 -2.33 -17.40 15.53
C PRO A 175 -3.65 -17.72 14.82
N VAL A 176 -4.26 -16.76 14.12
CA VAL A 176 -5.50 -16.98 13.35
C VAL A 176 -5.28 -18.02 12.25
N VAL A 177 -4.14 -17.93 11.54
CA VAL A 177 -3.78 -18.90 10.51
C VAL A 177 -3.44 -20.25 11.12
N ARG A 178 -2.68 -20.29 12.23
CA ARG A 178 -2.34 -21.54 12.94
C ARG A 178 -3.57 -22.27 13.48
N ALA A 179 -4.51 -21.56 14.11
CA ALA A 179 -5.72 -22.15 14.67
C ALA A 179 -6.58 -22.84 13.60
N ASN A 180 -6.75 -22.20 12.44
CA ASN A 180 -7.47 -22.78 11.31
C ASN A 180 -6.78 -24.02 10.75
N MET A 181 -5.45 -24.05 10.72
CA MET A 181 -4.69 -25.25 10.30
C MET A 181 -4.81 -26.40 11.31
N SER A 182 -4.84 -26.13 12.62
CA SER A 182 -4.98 -27.18 13.65
C SER A 182 -6.37 -27.81 13.66
N SER A 183 -7.44 -27.03 13.47
CA SER A 183 -8.81 -27.54 13.41
C SER A 183 -9.05 -28.48 12.20
N ARG A 184 -8.26 -28.33 11.13
CA ARG A 184 -8.30 -29.21 9.94
C ARG A 184 -7.46 -30.47 10.06
N ARG A 185 -6.50 -30.56 10.99
CA ARG A 185 -5.74 -31.80 11.23
C ARG A 185 -6.49 -32.81 12.09
N VAL A 186 -7.57 -32.38 12.74
CA VAL A 186 -8.36 -33.18 13.69
C VAL A 186 -9.71 -33.61 13.10
N ALA A 187 -10.06 -33.12 11.91
CA ALA A 187 -11.24 -33.51 11.13
C ALA A 187 -10.83 -34.40 9.96
#